data_AF-A0A673M331-F1
#
_entry.id   AF-A0A673M331-F1
#
_cell.length_a   1.000
_cell.length_b   1.000
_cell.length_c   1.000
_cell.angle_alpha   90.00
_cell.angle_beta   90.00
_cell.angle_gamma   90.00
#
_symmetry.space_group_name_H-M   'P 1'
#
loop_
_entity.id
_entity.type
_entity.pdbx_description
1 polymer ?
#
loop_
_entity_poly.entity_id
_entity_poly.type
_entity_poly.pdbx_seq_one_letter_code
_entity_poly.pdbx_strand_id
1 'polypeptide(L)' 'MAIFIINHQFTGIAKYFNSYTFTGKRNSVLTTYAGIAVIFLYLKLKPKKKKAVATK' A
#
# COMPACT_ATOMS: atom_id res chain seq x y z
N MET A 1 1.23 -9.88 36.95
CA MET A 1 1.87 -8.72 36.29
C MET A 1 3.00 -9.19 35.38
N ALA A 2 2.68 -9.93 34.32
CA ALA A 2 3.66 -10.37 33.29
C ALA A 2 3.04 -10.51 31.88
N ILE A 3 1.74 -10.28 31.73
CA ILE A 3 1.01 -10.40 30.45
C ILE A 3 0.96 -9.05 29.68
N PHE A 4 1.34 -7.94 30.31
CA PHE A 4 1.28 -6.61 29.71
C PHE A 4 2.51 -6.26 28.83
N ILE A 5 3.58 -7.06 28.82
CA ILE A 5 4.82 -6.71 28.09
C ILE A 5 4.81 -7.23 26.63
N ILE A 6 4.04 -8.28 26.34
CA ILE A 6 4.06 -8.96 25.03
C ILE A 6 3.31 -8.16 23.93
N ASN A 7 2.34 -7.32 24.30
CA ASN A 7 1.48 -6.62 23.33
C ASN A 7 1.95 -5.20 22.94
N HIS A 8 3.02 -4.67 23.55
CA HIS A 8 3.42 -3.27 23.33
C HIS A 8 4.44 -3.04 22.21
N GLN A 9 4.96 -4.10 21.59
CA GLN A 9 6.05 -3.99 20.59
C GLN A 9 5.57 -4.01 19.13
N PHE A 10 4.33 -4.42 18.86
CA PHE A 10 3.80 -4.56 17.48
C PHE A 10 2.67 -3.59 17.12
N THR A 11 2.46 -2.53 17.92
CA THR A 11 1.39 -1.54 17.67
C THR A 11 1.83 -0.36 16.80
N GLY A 12 3.12 -0.28 16.43
CA GLY A 12 3.66 0.86 15.68
C GLY A 12 2.98 1.09 14.33
N ILE A 13 2.91 0.06 13.48
CA ILE A 13 2.28 0.16 12.15
C ILE A 13 0.76 0.25 12.28
N ALA A 14 0.19 -0.53 13.20
CA ALA A 14 -1.24 -0.51 13.49
C ALA A 14 -1.74 0.85 14.04
N LYS A 15 -0.86 1.67 14.62
CA LYS A 15 -1.20 3.04 15.05
C LYS A 15 -1.46 3.98 13.88
N TYR A 16 -0.76 3.77 12.77
CA TYR A 16 -0.83 4.60 11.57
C TYR A 16 -1.76 4.04 10.50
N PHE A 17 -2.02 2.73 10.51
CA PHE A 17 -2.96 2.06 9.59
C PHE A 17 -4.16 1.55 10.37
N ASN A 18 -5.02 2.48 10.78
CA ASN A 18 -6.19 2.18 11.60
C ASN A 18 -7.43 2.92 11.10
N SER A 19 -8.59 2.26 11.18
CA SER A 19 -9.87 2.82 10.72
C SER A 19 -10.59 3.67 11.78
N TYR A 20 -10.07 3.77 13.01
CA TYR A 20 -10.79 4.44 14.11
C TYR A 20 -10.34 5.89 14.32
N THR A 21 -9.06 6.20 14.15
CA THR A 21 -8.53 7.56 14.39
C THR A 21 -8.42 8.35 13.10
N PHE A 22 -8.55 9.68 13.20
CA PHE A 22 -8.45 10.57 12.04
C PHE A 22 -7.10 10.47 11.32
N THR A 23 -6.01 10.32 12.07
CA THR A 23 -4.65 10.09 11.54
C THR A 23 -4.55 8.75 10.81
N GLY A 24 -5.11 7.67 11.37
CA GLY A 24 -5.08 6.34 10.75
C GLY A 24 -5.88 6.29 9.44
N LYS A 25 -7.08 6.89 9.44
CA LYS A 25 -7.94 7.00 8.25
C LYS A 25 -7.24 7.73 7.11
N ARG A 26 -6.58 8.86 7.40
CA ARG A 26 -5.83 9.63 6.40
C ARG A 26 -4.70 8.83 5.77
N ASN A 27 -3.91 8.15 6.59
CA ASN A 27 -2.78 7.36 6.10
C ASN A 27 -3.22 6.18 5.23
N SER A 28 -4.28 5.46 5.63
CA SER A 28 -4.85 4.39 4.82
C SER A 28 -5.28 4.88 3.42
N VAL A 29 -5.90 6.06 3.35
CA VAL A 29 -6.32 6.66 2.06
C VAL A 29 -5.12 7.08 1.23
N LEU A 30 -4.12 7.72 1.84
CA LEU A 30 -2.89 8.11 1.16
C LEU A 30 -2.14 6.90 0.58
N THR A 31 -2.08 5.78 1.32
CA THR A 31 -1.45 4.56 0.85
C THR A 31 -2.19 3.95 -0.34
N THR A 32 -3.53 3.98 -0.34
CA THR A 32 -4.32 3.52 -1.49
C THR A 32 -4.04 4.37 -2.74
N TYR A 33 -4.02 5.69 -2.62
CA TYR A 33 -3.71 6.57 -3.75
C TYR A 33 -2.27 6.39 -4.24
N ALA A 34 -1.31 6.29 -3.33
CA ALA A 34 0.09 6.03 -3.68
C ALA A 34 0.23 4.68 -4.39
N GLY A 35 -0.43 3.63 -3.90
CA GLY A 35 -0.42 2.30 -4.51
C GLY A 35 -0.97 2.31 -5.94
N ILE A 36 -2.11 2.96 -6.17
CA ILE A 36 -2.69 3.10 -7.51
C ILE A 36 -1.77 3.90 -8.44
N ALA A 37 -1.20 5.01 -7.94
CA ALA A 37 -0.27 5.83 -8.71
C ALA A 37 0.99 5.04 -9.12
N VAL A 38 1.54 4.22 -8.21
CA VAL A 38 2.69 3.35 -8.49
C VAL A 38 2.32 2.27 -9.50
N ILE A 39 1.16 1.64 -9.39
CA ILE A 39 0.69 0.66 -10.38
C ILE A 39 0.53 1.32 -11.76
N PHE A 40 -0.09 2.48 -11.82
CA PHE A 40 -0.28 3.22 -13.08
C PHE A 40 1.07 3.63 -13.69
N LEU A 41 1.98 4.14 -12.87
CA LEU A 41 3.33 4.50 -13.28
C LEU A 41 4.12 3.27 -13.74
N TYR A 42 3.97 2.14 -13.07
CA TYR A 42 4.59 0.87 -13.47
C TYR A 42 4.04 0.36 -14.80
N LEU A 43 2.73 0.46 -15.04
CA LEU A 43 2.13 0.11 -16.32
C LEU A 43 2.51 1.08 -17.44
N LYS A 44 2.78 2.34 -17.12
CA LYS A 44 3.26 3.35 -18.07
C LYS A 44 4.76 3.17 -18.39
N LEU A 45 5.58 2.88 -17.38
CA LEU A 45 7.01 2.66 -17.50
C LEU A 45 7.35 1.28 -18.06
N LYS A 46 6.51 0.27 -17.87
CA LYS A 46 6.63 -0.97 -18.63
C LYS A 46 6.19 -0.68 -20.06
N PRO A 47 7.12 -0.64 -21.04
CA PRO A 47 6.72 -0.54 -22.43
C PRO A 47 5.83 -1.74 -22.74
N LYS A 48 4.63 -1.49 -23.28
CA LYS A 48 3.82 -2.54 -23.89
C LYS A 48 4.76 -3.28 -24.83
N LYS A 49 5.06 -4.56 -24.54
CA LYS A 49 5.71 -5.43 -25.51
C LYS A 49 4.88 -5.26 -26.78
N LYS A 50 5.46 -4.66 -27.82
CA LYS A 50 4.79 -4.47 -29.11
C LYS A 50 4.22 -5.85 -29.44
N LYS A 51 2.90 -5.98 -29.52
CA LYS A 51 2.29 -7.21 -30.02
C LYS A 51 2.94 -7.39 -31.38
N ALA A 52 3.81 -8.39 -31.50
CA ALA A 52 4.37 -8.77 -32.78
C ALA A 52 3.14 -9.02 -33.65
N VAL A 53 2.96 -8.17 -34.64
CA VAL A 53 2.01 -8.36 -35.72
C VAL A 53 2.43 -9.70 -36.31
N ALA A 54 1.67 -10.75 -36.00
CA ALA A 54 1.77 -12.01 -36.69
C ALA A 54 1.16 -11.76 -38.08
N THR A 55 1.98 -11.24 -38.98
CA THR A 55 1.76 -11.34 -40.41
C THR A 55 2.12 -12.76 -40.81
N LYS A 56 1.11 -13.58 -41.08
CA LYS A 56 1.09 -14.60 -42.14
C LYS A 56 -0.34 -15.09 -42.31
#